data_AF-A0A9P7H341-F1
#
_entry.id   AF-A0A9P7H341-F1
#
_cell.length_a   1.000
_cell.length_b   1.000
_cell.length_c   1.000
_cell.angle_alpha   90.00
_cell.angle_beta   90.00
_cell.angle_gamma   90.00
#
_symmetry.space_group_name_H-M   'P 1'
#
loop_
_entity.id
_entity.type
_entity.pdbx_description
1 polymer ?
#
loop_
_entity_poly.entity_id
_entity_poly.type
_entity_poly.pdbx_seq_one_letter_code
_entity_poly.pdbx_strand_id
1 'polypeptide(L)'
;MLWTDDKARSFLAAEYPWFLEVWDNYPFPIQRADAIRYFVLYHYGGIYLDMDTVCHEEFPIHQIETNNVTHNCLFEGTLPTGVTNDIMISSARHPAFERATKLLPVSFRFTWWWAKMQPYAAIMSSTGPLFISLAVADYLYEQPSLPSPTVQSGLF
;
A
#
# COMPACT_ATOMS: atom_id res chain seq x y z
N MET A 1 -9.40 10.46 12.16
CA MET A 1 -10.42 10.86 11.16
C MET A 1 -11.07 9.60 10.61
N LEU A 2 -12.40 9.52 10.54
CA LEU A 2 -13.09 8.36 9.94
C LEU A 2 -13.41 8.64 8.47
N TRP A 3 -12.98 7.72 7.60
CA TRP A 3 -13.22 7.76 6.16
C TRP A 3 -14.50 7.01 5.80
N THR A 4 -15.41 7.71 5.12
CA THR A 4 -16.61 7.11 4.51
C THR A 4 -16.41 6.99 3.01
N ASP A 5 -17.13 6.10 2.33
CA ASP A 5 -17.08 5.94 0.88
C ASP A 5 -17.27 7.28 0.14
N ASP A 6 -18.22 8.12 0.58
CA ASP A 6 -18.46 9.44 -0.02
C ASP A 6 -17.29 10.41 0.16
N LYS A 7 -16.66 10.42 1.36
CA LYS A 7 -15.49 11.26 1.63
C LYS A 7 -14.29 10.79 0.84
N ALA A 8 -14.07 9.46 0.78
CA ALA A 8 -13.01 8.84 0.02
C ALA A 8 -13.16 9.16 -1.47
N ARG A 9 -14.36 8.95 -2.03
CA ARG A 9 -14.65 9.26 -3.43
C ARG A 9 -14.50 10.75 -3.75
N SER A 10 -14.97 11.63 -2.86
CA SER A 10 -14.83 13.09 -3.06
C SER A 10 -13.36 13.53 -3.03
N PHE A 11 -12.57 12.97 -2.11
CA PHE A 11 -11.13 13.20 -2.04
C PHE A 11 -10.42 12.71 -3.31
N LEU A 12 -10.73 11.49 -3.78
CA LEU A 12 -10.19 10.98 -5.04
C LEU A 12 -10.61 11.83 -6.23
N ALA A 13 -11.84 12.32 -6.27
CA ALA A 13 -12.30 13.20 -7.34
C ALA A 13 -11.54 14.54 -7.39
N ALA A 14 -11.19 15.08 -6.23
CA ALA A 14 -10.44 16.32 -6.13
C ALA A 14 -8.94 16.15 -6.44
N GLU A 15 -8.31 15.12 -5.89
CA GLU A 15 -6.84 14.98 -5.87
C GLU A 15 -6.31 13.97 -6.91
N TYR A 16 -7.10 12.96 -7.25
CA TYR A 16 -6.71 11.82 -8.08
C TYR A 16 -7.82 11.39 -9.06
N PRO A 17 -8.38 12.31 -9.87
CA PRO A 17 -9.56 12.02 -10.70
C PRO A 17 -9.35 10.88 -11.69
N TRP A 18 -8.11 10.62 -12.10
CA TRP A 18 -7.71 9.50 -12.96
C TRP A 18 -8.01 8.13 -12.36
N PHE A 19 -8.19 8.02 -11.04
CA PHE A 19 -8.45 6.76 -10.36
C PHE A 19 -9.95 6.45 -10.19
N LEU A 20 -10.84 7.42 -10.44
CA LEU A 20 -12.28 7.26 -10.15
C LEU A 20 -12.93 6.11 -10.91
N GLU A 21 -12.54 5.87 -12.15
CA GLU A 21 -13.08 4.75 -12.93
C GLU A 21 -12.76 3.41 -12.27
N VAL A 22 -11.53 3.23 -11.79
CA VAL A 22 -11.12 2.02 -11.06
C VAL A 22 -11.87 1.93 -9.73
N TRP A 23 -11.94 3.04 -8.99
CA TRP A 23 -12.63 3.11 -7.70
C TRP A 23 -14.10 2.69 -7.79
N ASP A 24 -14.84 3.25 -8.75
CA ASP A 24 -16.27 3.01 -8.95
C ASP A 24 -16.55 1.58 -9.43
N ASN A 25 -15.57 0.91 -10.04
CA ASN A 25 -15.70 -0.44 -10.61
C ASN A 25 -15.10 -1.56 -9.74
N TYR A 26 -14.57 -1.26 -8.54
CA TYR A 26 -14.13 -2.31 -7.63
C TYR A 26 -15.27 -3.28 -7.28
N PRO A 27 -15.09 -4.61 -7.44
CA PRO A 27 -16.16 -5.57 -7.19
C PRO A 27 -16.50 -5.75 -5.72
N PHE A 28 -15.58 -5.42 -4.80
CA PHE A 28 -15.78 -5.60 -3.36
C PHE A 28 -15.50 -4.30 -2.58
N PRO A 29 -16.35 -3.92 -1.60
CA PRO A 29 -16.14 -2.71 -0.79
C PRO A 29 -14.78 -2.67 -0.07
N ILE A 30 -14.27 -3.82 0.37
CA ILE A 30 -12.97 -3.90 1.04
C ILE A 30 -11.82 -3.42 0.14
N GLN A 31 -11.89 -3.61 -1.18
CA GLN A 31 -10.86 -3.11 -2.10
C GLN A 31 -10.84 -1.58 -2.16
N ARG A 32 -12.00 -0.93 -1.96
CA ARG A 32 -12.08 0.53 -1.86
C ARG A 32 -11.45 1.00 -0.54
N ALA A 33 -11.72 0.32 0.56
CA ALA A 33 -11.07 0.60 1.85
C ALA A 33 -9.54 0.42 1.80
N ASP A 34 -9.07 -0.63 1.11
CA ASP A 34 -7.66 -0.87 0.88
C ASP A 34 -7.02 0.16 -0.06
N ALA A 35 -7.71 0.55 -1.13
CA ALA A 35 -7.18 1.55 -2.06
C ALA A 35 -7.05 2.92 -1.37
N ILE A 36 -8.09 3.36 -0.64
CA ILE A 36 -8.10 4.71 -0.06
C ILE A 36 -6.99 4.89 0.98
N ARG A 37 -6.66 3.88 1.80
CA ARG A 37 -5.57 3.99 2.79
C ARG A 37 -4.22 4.32 2.13
N TYR A 38 -3.95 3.79 0.94
CA TYR A 38 -2.73 4.13 0.19
C TYR A 38 -2.72 5.56 -0.30
N PHE A 39 -3.83 6.07 -0.84
CA PHE A 39 -3.93 7.46 -1.28
C PHE A 39 -3.86 8.46 -0.12
N VAL A 40 -4.47 8.11 1.01
CA VAL A 40 -4.45 8.95 2.22
C VAL A 40 -3.03 9.06 2.77
N LEU A 41 -2.32 7.93 2.92
CA LEU A 41 -0.91 7.93 3.34
C LEU A 41 -0.01 8.64 2.33
N TYR A 42 -0.23 8.44 1.03
CA TYR A 42 0.54 9.16 0.02
C TYR A 42 0.31 10.68 0.09
N HIS A 43 -0.93 11.12 0.29
CA HIS A 43 -1.27 12.55 0.26
C HIS A 43 -0.85 13.26 1.55
N TYR A 44 -1.22 12.72 2.70
CA TYR A 44 -1.06 13.37 4.00
C TYR A 44 0.15 12.84 4.79
N GLY A 45 0.65 11.65 4.47
CA GLY A 45 1.55 10.92 5.36
C GLY A 45 0.86 10.49 6.66
N GLY A 46 1.65 10.21 7.68
CA GLY A 46 1.20 9.85 9.02
C GLY A 46 1.11 8.35 9.22
N ILE A 47 0.18 7.94 10.07
CA ILE A 47 0.01 6.57 10.55
C ILE A 47 -1.39 6.10 10.15
N TYR A 48 -1.46 4.93 9.54
CA TYR A 48 -2.67 4.17 9.31
C TYR A 48 -2.69 2.95 10.22
N LEU A 49 -3.88 2.66 10.76
CA LEU A 49 -4.15 1.52 11.63
C LEU A 49 -5.54 0.97 11.29
N ASP A 50 -5.65 -0.33 11.03
CA ASP A 50 -6.93 -1.00 10.86
C ASP A 50 -7.72 -1.03 12.18
N MET A 51 -9.06 -0.95 12.09
CA MET A 51 -9.93 -0.78 13.27
C MET A 51 -9.94 -2.00 14.20
N ASP A 52 -9.59 -3.16 13.69
CA ASP A 52 -9.46 -4.43 14.40
C ASP A 52 -8.01 -4.74 14.82
N THR A 53 -7.08 -3.82 14.56
CA THR A 53 -5.70 -3.98 15.02
C THR A 53 -5.59 -3.70 16.51
N VAL A 54 -5.09 -4.68 17.25
CA VAL A 54 -4.88 -4.58 18.70
C VAL A 54 -3.40 -4.34 18.98
N CYS A 55 -3.13 -3.28 19.73
CA CYS A 55 -1.78 -2.94 20.17
C CYS A 55 -1.44 -3.75 21.44
N HIS A 56 -0.51 -4.70 21.32
CA HIS A 56 -0.07 -5.53 22.44
C HIS A 56 1.11 -4.95 23.22
N GLU A 57 1.92 -4.12 22.57
CA GLU A 57 3.12 -3.50 23.14
C GLU A 57 3.26 -2.04 22.71
N GLU A 58 4.07 -1.26 23.42
CA GLU A 58 4.30 0.15 23.09
C GLU A 58 5.00 0.28 21.72
N PHE A 59 4.42 1.12 20.86
CA PHE A 59 4.97 1.37 19.53
C PHE A 59 6.21 2.28 19.63
N PRO A 60 7.40 1.87 19.16
CA PRO A 60 8.64 2.63 19.36
C PRO A 60 8.76 3.80 18.36
N ILE A 61 7.94 4.85 18.53
CA ILE A 61 7.89 6.05 17.66
C ILE A 61 9.29 6.64 17.40
N HIS A 62 10.17 6.60 18.40
CA HIS A 62 11.54 7.11 18.32
C HIS A 62 12.40 6.47 17.22
N GLN A 63 12.04 5.26 16.75
CA GLN A 63 12.78 4.57 15.68
C GLN A 63 12.43 5.12 14.29
N ILE A 64 11.30 5.81 14.15
CA ILE A 64 10.80 6.35 12.88
C ILE A 64 11.30 7.79 12.64
N GLU A 65 11.55 8.53 13.71
CA GLU A 65 12.16 9.87 13.68
C GLU A 65 13.67 9.80 13.41
N THR A 66 14.06 9.19 12.30
CA THR A 66 15.46 9.22 11.86
C THR A 66 15.73 10.59 11.24
N ASN A 67 16.47 11.45 11.94
CA ASN A 67 16.71 12.86 11.65
C ASN A 67 17.40 13.21 10.30
N ASN A 68 17.58 12.26 9.39
CA ASN A 68 18.35 12.47 8.14
C ASN A 68 17.76 11.81 6.89
N VAL A 69 16.51 11.33 6.92
CA VAL A 69 15.88 10.71 5.76
C VAL A 69 14.76 11.59 5.24
N THR A 70 14.79 11.90 3.93
CA THR A 70 13.80 12.76 3.26
C THR A 70 12.42 12.09 3.15
N HIS A 71 12.39 10.76 3.03
CA HIS A 71 11.17 9.96 2.96
C HIS A 71 11.34 8.67 3.78
N ASN A 72 10.48 8.47 4.77
CA ASN A 72 10.44 7.26 5.58
C ASN A 72 9.09 6.57 5.42
N CYS A 73 9.10 5.24 5.26
CA CYS A 73 7.91 4.41 5.41
C CYS A 73 8.22 3.16 6.22
N LEU A 74 7.26 2.74 7.03
CA LEU A 74 7.35 1.53 7.82
C LEU A 74 6.09 0.71 7.61
N PHE A 75 6.31 -0.59 7.44
CA PHE A 75 5.28 -1.61 7.35
C PHE A 75 5.56 -2.67 8.40
N GLU A 76 4.52 -3.25 8.96
CA GLU A 76 4.67 -4.47 9.75
C GLU A 76 4.92 -5.66 8.80
N GLY A 77 5.91 -6.49 9.15
CA GLY A 77 6.25 -7.68 8.38
C GLY A 77 5.26 -8.81 8.66
N THR A 78 4.86 -9.55 7.64
CA THR A 78 3.95 -10.69 7.79
C THR A 78 4.38 -11.83 6.89
N LEU A 79 4.53 -13.02 7.46
CA LEU A 79 4.74 -14.25 6.69
C LEU A 79 3.38 -14.81 6.26
N PRO A 80 3.22 -15.31 5.01
CA PRO A 80 4.24 -15.42 3.95
C PRO A 80 4.25 -14.24 2.95
N THR A 81 3.36 -13.25 3.08
CA THR A 81 3.11 -12.24 2.03
C THR A 81 4.20 -11.18 1.91
N GLY A 82 4.95 -10.90 2.97
CA GLY A 82 6.00 -9.89 3.03
C GLY A 82 5.67 -8.83 4.07
N VAL A 83 4.76 -7.93 3.73
CA VAL A 83 4.25 -6.88 4.63
C VAL A 83 2.73 -6.93 4.74
N THR A 84 2.19 -6.39 5.83
CA THR A 84 0.74 -6.19 6.01
C THR A 84 0.31 -4.78 5.60
N ASN A 85 -0.98 -4.63 5.29
CA ASN A 85 -1.65 -3.34 5.13
C ASN A 85 -2.43 -2.90 6.40
N ASP A 86 -2.31 -3.63 7.51
CA ASP A 86 -3.02 -3.35 8.77
C ASP A 86 -2.39 -2.17 9.53
N ILE A 87 -1.06 -2.09 9.55
CA ILE A 87 -0.29 -0.96 10.11
C ILE A 87 0.69 -0.44 9.07
N MET A 88 0.56 0.85 8.75
CA MET A 88 1.43 1.50 7.78
C MET A 88 1.75 2.92 8.22
N ILE A 89 3.01 3.29 8.10
CA ILE A 89 3.49 4.62 8.45
C ILE A 89 4.26 5.17 7.26
N SER A 90 4.01 6.44 6.92
CA SER A 90 4.69 7.05 5.79
C SER A 90 4.82 8.56 5.94
N SER A 91 5.93 9.11 5.46
CA SER A 91 6.01 10.53 5.13
C SER A 91 5.09 10.86 3.96
N ALA A 92 4.50 12.05 3.93
CA ALA A 92 3.74 12.50 2.77
C ALA A 92 4.60 12.40 1.49
N ARG A 93 3.97 12.01 0.39
CA ARG A 93 4.57 11.86 -0.95
C ARG A 93 5.71 10.84 -1.03
N HIS A 94 5.71 9.81 -0.18
CA HIS A 94 6.72 8.75 -0.24
C HIS A 94 6.70 8.01 -1.60
N PRO A 95 7.85 7.81 -2.27
CA PRO A 95 7.92 7.16 -3.59
C PRO A 95 7.32 5.75 -3.64
N ALA A 96 7.49 4.95 -2.60
CA ALA A 96 6.85 3.63 -2.51
C ALA A 96 5.31 3.69 -2.58
N PHE A 97 4.68 4.66 -1.92
CA PHE A 97 3.22 4.85 -1.97
C PHE A 97 2.77 5.49 -3.28
N GLU A 98 3.59 6.34 -3.88
CA GLU A 98 3.36 6.82 -5.25
C GLU A 98 3.31 5.63 -6.24
N ARG A 99 4.27 4.72 -6.10
CA ARG A 99 4.34 3.51 -6.93
C ARG A 99 3.12 2.62 -6.70
N ALA A 100 2.77 2.36 -5.44
CA ALA A 100 1.57 1.61 -5.09
C ALA A 100 0.30 2.22 -5.71
N THR A 101 0.05 3.52 -5.55
CA THR A 101 -1.15 4.16 -6.13
C THR A 101 -1.20 4.04 -7.65
N LYS A 102 -0.06 4.14 -8.34
CA LYS A 102 0.05 3.95 -9.80
C LYS A 102 -0.13 2.49 -10.25
N LEU A 103 0.16 1.51 -9.40
CA LEU A 103 -0.02 0.09 -9.71
C LEU A 103 -1.46 -0.40 -9.50
N LEU A 104 -2.27 0.28 -8.68
CA LEU A 104 -3.66 -0.12 -8.42
C LEU A 104 -4.51 -0.35 -9.69
N PRO A 105 -4.48 0.52 -10.72
CA PRO A 105 -5.21 0.27 -11.97
C PRO A 105 -4.72 -0.99 -12.72
N VAL A 106 -3.42 -1.30 -12.66
CA VAL A 106 -2.83 -2.48 -13.30
C VAL A 106 -3.32 -3.74 -12.59
N SER A 107 -3.23 -3.76 -11.26
CA SER A 107 -3.70 -4.86 -10.42
C SER A 107 -5.21 -5.06 -10.55
N PHE A 108 -5.99 -3.98 -10.63
CA PHE A 108 -7.42 -4.02 -10.92
C PHE A 108 -7.69 -4.73 -12.25
N ARG A 109 -7.08 -4.30 -13.35
CA ARG A 109 -7.27 -4.92 -14.68
C ARG A 109 -6.90 -6.41 -14.69
N PHE A 110 -5.84 -6.78 -13.96
CA PHE A 110 -5.41 -8.17 -13.86
C PHE A 110 -6.39 -9.04 -13.07
N THR A 111 -6.94 -8.53 -11.97
CA THR A 111 -7.78 -9.28 -11.04
C THR A 111 -9.28 -9.26 -11.36
N TRP A 112 -9.76 -8.19 -12.00
CA TRP A 112 -11.19 -7.90 -12.14
C TRP A 112 -12.00 -9.02 -12.81
N TRP A 113 -11.48 -9.62 -13.90
CA TRP A 113 -12.22 -10.60 -14.70
C TRP A 113 -12.47 -11.93 -13.97
N TRP A 114 -11.67 -12.27 -12.96
CA TRP A 114 -11.81 -13.48 -12.14
C TRP A 114 -12.13 -13.18 -10.67
N ALA A 115 -12.29 -11.91 -10.31
CA ALA A 115 -12.47 -11.48 -8.92
C ALA A 115 -13.66 -12.17 -8.24
N LYS A 116 -14.77 -12.38 -8.96
CA LYS A 116 -15.95 -13.07 -8.43
C LYS A 116 -15.78 -14.59 -8.28
N MET A 117 -14.87 -15.19 -9.05
CA MET A 117 -14.60 -16.64 -8.96
C MET A 117 -13.70 -16.98 -7.78
N GLN A 118 -12.71 -16.13 -7.48
CA GLN A 118 -11.79 -16.30 -6.35
C GLN A 118 -11.66 -14.98 -5.56
N PRO A 119 -12.69 -14.59 -4.78
CA PRO A 119 -12.74 -13.28 -4.11
C PRO A 119 -11.54 -13.00 -3.21
N TYR A 120 -11.17 -13.95 -2.35
CA TYR A 120 -10.07 -13.78 -1.41
C TYR A 120 -8.74 -13.52 -2.14
N ALA A 121 -8.38 -14.37 -3.09
CA ALA A 121 -7.13 -14.23 -3.85
C ALA A 121 -7.12 -12.92 -4.67
N ALA A 122 -8.26 -12.53 -5.24
CA ALA A 122 -8.39 -11.28 -5.97
C ALA A 122 -8.24 -10.06 -5.06
N ILE A 123 -8.87 -10.03 -3.88
CA ILE A 123 -8.72 -8.93 -2.91
C ILE A 123 -7.25 -8.81 -2.47
N MET A 124 -6.65 -9.93 -2.04
CA MET A 124 -5.26 -9.97 -1.58
C MET A 124 -4.27 -9.42 -2.61
N SER A 125 -4.41 -9.81 -3.88
CA SER A 125 -3.51 -9.43 -4.97
C SER A 125 -3.83 -8.10 -5.65
N SER A 126 -5.08 -7.62 -5.54
CA SER A 126 -5.52 -6.39 -6.16
C SER A 126 -5.16 -5.16 -5.33
N THR A 127 -5.51 -5.21 -4.04
CA THR A 127 -5.41 -4.07 -3.13
C THR A 127 -4.92 -4.45 -1.74
N GLY A 128 -4.93 -5.73 -1.36
CA GLY A 128 -4.59 -6.18 -0.01
C GLY A 128 -3.08 -6.35 0.27
N PRO A 129 -2.72 -7.15 1.30
CA PRO A 129 -1.33 -7.35 1.73
C PRO A 129 -0.36 -7.83 0.64
N LEU A 130 -0.80 -8.73 -0.25
CA LEU A 130 0.05 -9.22 -1.33
C LEU A 130 0.33 -8.12 -2.36
N PHE A 131 -0.68 -7.30 -2.68
CA PHE A 131 -0.50 -6.14 -3.55
C PHE A 131 0.55 -5.17 -3.02
N ILE A 132 0.40 -4.72 -1.76
CA ILE A 132 1.33 -3.71 -1.20
C ILE A 132 2.73 -4.28 -1.05
N SER A 133 2.86 -5.58 -0.72
CA SER A 133 4.16 -6.26 -0.67
C SER A 133 4.87 -6.24 -2.01
N LEU A 134 4.15 -6.53 -3.10
CA LEU A 134 4.71 -6.47 -4.45
C LEU A 134 5.05 -5.04 -4.87
N ALA A 135 4.21 -4.07 -4.54
CA ALA A 135 4.47 -2.65 -4.86
C ALA A 135 5.71 -2.10 -4.14
N VAL A 136 5.89 -2.47 -2.87
CA VAL A 136 7.08 -2.12 -2.08
C VAL A 136 8.31 -2.85 -2.60
N ALA A 137 8.21 -4.14 -2.91
CA ALA A 137 9.31 -4.90 -3.49
C ALA A 137 9.77 -4.29 -4.83
N ASP A 138 8.83 -3.94 -5.72
CA ASP A 138 9.11 -3.30 -7.00
C ASP A 138 9.86 -1.96 -6.82
N TYR A 139 9.45 -1.13 -5.85
CA TYR A 139 10.21 0.07 -5.50
C TYR A 139 11.62 -0.22 -4.98
N LEU A 140 11.77 -1.22 -4.09
CA LEU A 140 13.06 -1.59 -3.50
C LEU A 140 14.02 -2.20 -4.53
N TYR A 141 13.53 -2.90 -5.55
CA TYR A 141 14.35 -3.45 -6.63
C TYR A 141 15.03 -2.36 -7.48
N GLU A 142 14.44 -1.18 -7.57
CA GLU A 142 15.05 -0.03 -8.27
C GLU A 142 16.10 0.70 -7.40
N GLN A 143 16.17 0.40 -6.09
CA GLN A 143 17.14 1.02 -5.20
C GLN A 143 18.50 0.31 -5.27
N PRO A 144 19.60 1.02 -5.03
CA PRO A 144 20.92 0.40 -4.91
C PRO A 144 20.89 -0.68 -3.82
N SER A 145 21.09 -1.94 -4.22
CA SER A 145 21.19 -3.03 -3.26
C SER A 145 22.53 -2.95 -2.54
N LEU A 146 22.53 -3.25 -1.24
CA LEU A 146 23.77 -3.55 -0.56
C LEU A 146 24.35 -4.82 -1.18
N PRO A 147 25.62 -4.84 -1.62
CA PRO A 147 26.21 -6.01 -2.24
C PRO A 147 26.17 -7.16 -1.23
N SER A 148 25.47 -8.24 -1.59
CA SER A 148 25.53 -9.47 -0.81
C SER A 148 26.82 -10.22 -1.15
N PRO A 149 27.68 -10.53 -0.16
CA PRO A 149 28.89 -11.31 -0.42
C PRO A 149 28.59 -12.76 -0.85
N THR A 150 27.36 -13.23 -0.71
CA THR A 150 26.95 -14.61 -0.99
C THR A 150 25.95 -14.74 -2.15
N VAL A 151 25.35 -13.64 -2.62
CA VAL A 151 24.32 -13.65 -3.67
C VAL A 151 24.63 -12.57 -4.69
N GLN A 152 25.00 -12.99 -5.90
CA GLN A 152 25.21 -12.10 -7.05
C GLN A 152 23.96 -12.13 -7.93
N SER A 153 23.29 -11.00 -8.12
CA SER A 153 22.21 -10.85 -9.10
C SER A 153 22.65 -9.87 -10.19
N GLY A 154 22.78 -10.37 -11.41
CA GLY A 154 23.03 -9.59 -12.63
C GLY A 154 22.31 -10.26 -13.80
N LEU A 155 21.82 -9.46 -14.73
CA LEU A 155 21.42 -9.96 -16.06
C LEU A 155 22.72 -10.28 -16.80
N PHE A 156 22.96 -11.57 -17.06
CA PHE A 156 23.99 -12.01 -18.01
C PHE A 156 23.55 -11.75 -19.45
#